data_AF-A9UPW0-F1
#
_entry.id   AF-A9UPW0-F1
#
_cell.length_a   1.000
_cell.length_b   1.000
_cell.length_c   1.000
_cell.angle_alpha   90.00
_cell.angle_beta   90.00
_cell.angle_gamma   90.00
#
_symmetry.space_group_name_H-M   'P 1'
#
loop_
_entity.id
_entity.type
_entity.pdbx_description
1 polymer ?
#
loop_
_entity_poly.entity_id
_entity_poly.type
_entity_poly.pdbx_seq_one_letter_code
_entity_poly.pdbx_strand_id
1 'polypeptide(L)'
;MLRFKQEDDLGSATQLKSSVGRAIQRKLEDQMPNITPLLPVLFPKKSPIYQLKTRDRSSFVACNGQVLFFQHRDGPFYPTIKLLHQYPNLLPRFQVDRGAIKFVLSGADIMCPGLTSPGAKMEADVDVGTPVAIFAEGKEHALALGETVMSTEDIRKINKDVGVKSISYLDDGLWHLDPRGLNIN
;
A
#
# COMPACT_ATOMS: atom_id res chain seq x y z
N MET A 1 12.58 4.41 -7.54
CA MET A 1 12.06 4.19 -6.17
C MET A 1 10.85 5.09 -6.04
N LEU A 2 9.67 4.53 -5.78
CA LEU A 2 8.49 5.33 -5.45
C LEU A 2 8.77 5.99 -4.10
N ARG A 3 8.79 7.32 -4.06
CA ARG A 3 8.87 8.08 -2.81
C ARG A 3 7.92 9.24 -2.95
N PHE A 4 6.83 9.21 -2.19
CA PHE A 4 5.88 10.29 -2.20
C PHE A 4 6.45 11.49 -1.46
N LYS A 5 6.62 12.60 -2.17
CA LYS A 5 6.93 13.89 -1.56
C LYS A 5 5.63 14.66 -1.34
N GLN A 6 5.60 15.50 -0.32
CA GLN A 6 4.43 16.35 -0.03
C GLN A 6 4.06 17.26 -1.23
N GLU A 7 5.03 17.55 -2.10
CA GLU A 7 4.90 18.35 -3.32
C GLU A 7 4.53 17.54 -4.56
N ASP A 8 4.27 16.23 -4.45
CA ASP A 8 3.92 15.43 -5.61
C ASP A 8 2.60 15.93 -6.20
N ASP A 9 2.71 16.55 -7.37
CA ASP A 9 1.60 17.13 -8.13
C ASP A 9 0.68 16.01 -8.63
N LEU A 10 -0.32 15.67 -7.81
CA LEU A 10 -1.42 14.84 -8.25
C LEU A 10 -2.12 15.57 -9.39
N GLY A 11 -2.01 15.01 -10.60
CA GLY A 11 -2.69 15.54 -11.76
C GLY A 11 -4.22 15.55 -11.56
N SER A 12 -4.92 16.23 -12.47
CA SER A 12 -6.36 16.42 -12.36
C SER A 12 -7.14 15.10 -12.23
N ALA A 13 -8.12 15.12 -11.34
CA ALA A 13 -9.01 13.98 -11.16
C ALA A 13 -9.91 13.77 -12.38
N THR A 14 -9.92 12.55 -12.89
CA THR A 14 -10.75 12.13 -14.01
C THR A 14 -11.80 11.14 -13.51
N GLN A 15 -13.08 11.44 -13.71
CA GLN A 15 -14.15 10.48 -13.40
C GLN A 15 -14.07 9.28 -14.35
N LEU A 16 -14.07 8.07 -13.79
CA LEU A 16 -14.01 6.83 -14.53
C LEU A 16 -15.37 6.42 -15.09
N LYS A 17 -15.36 5.87 -16.31
CA LYS A 17 -16.50 5.14 -16.86
C LYS A 17 -16.79 3.92 -15.97
N SER A 18 -18.06 3.55 -15.82
CA SER A 18 -18.46 2.42 -14.96
C SER A 18 -17.81 1.10 -15.35
N SER A 19 -17.53 0.86 -16.63
CA SER A 19 -16.81 -0.34 -17.10
C SER A 19 -15.37 -0.39 -16.59
N VAL A 20 -14.67 0.75 -16.59
CA VAL A 20 -13.29 0.86 -16.10
C VAL A 20 -13.25 0.72 -14.58
N GLY A 21 -14.16 1.37 -13.85
CA GLY A 21 -14.28 1.21 -12.40
C GLY A 21 -14.49 -0.24 -11.98
N ARG A 22 -15.38 -0.98 -12.68
CA ARG A 22 -15.59 -2.43 -12.44
C ARG A 22 -14.36 -3.27 -12.76
N ALA A 23 -13.60 -2.92 -13.80
CA ALA A 23 -12.36 -3.62 -14.13
C ALA A 23 -11.30 -3.43 -13.04
N ILE A 24 -11.20 -2.23 -12.45
CA ILE A 24 -10.32 -1.97 -11.30
C ILE A 24 -10.77 -2.80 -10.10
N GLN A 25 -12.07 -2.80 -9.76
CA GLN A 25 -12.58 -3.59 -8.63
C GLN A 25 -12.24 -5.07 -8.76
N ARG A 26 -12.43 -5.67 -9.95
CA ARG A 26 -12.01 -7.06 -10.21
C ARG A 26 -10.53 -7.30 -9.97
N LYS A 27 -9.66 -6.42 -10.48
CA LYS A 27 -8.21 -6.51 -10.20
C LYS A 27 -7.89 -6.45 -8.71
N LEU A 28 -8.62 -5.64 -7.96
CA LEU A 28 -8.46 -5.55 -6.51
C LEU A 28 -8.92 -6.85 -5.82
N GLU A 29 -10.03 -7.47 -6.25
CA GLU A 29 -10.51 -8.76 -5.73
C GLU A 29 -9.49 -9.89 -6.00
N ASP A 30 -8.97 -9.94 -7.22
CA ASP A 30 -7.97 -10.94 -7.63
C ASP A 30 -6.68 -10.81 -6.80
N GLN A 31 -6.28 -9.57 -6.47
CA GLN A 31 -5.03 -9.29 -5.74
C GLN A 31 -5.18 -9.36 -4.22
N MET A 32 -6.31 -8.91 -3.67
CA MET A 32 -6.55 -8.78 -2.23
C MET A 32 -7.88 -9.47 -1.90
N PRO A 33 -7.93 -10.80 -1.74
CA PRO A 33 -9.18 -11.55 -1.59
C PRO A 33 -10.10 -11.06 -0.45
N ASN A 34 -9.50 -10.49 0.60
CA ASN A 34 -10.23 -9.93 1.75
C ASN A 34 -10.97 -8.60 1.43
N ILE A 35 -10.79 -8.02 0.24
CA ILE A 35 -11.47 -6.79 -0.17
C ILE A 35 -12.91 -7.01 -0.65
N THR A 36 -13.25 -8.21 -1.12
CA THR A 36 -14.56 -8.53 -1.70
C THR A 36 -15.75 -8.05 -0.85
N PRO A 37 -15.82 -8.32 0.48
CA PRO A 37 -16.92 -7.82 1.31
C PRO A 37 -16.90 -6.29 1.51
N LEU A 38 -15.76 -5.64 1.27
CA LEU A 38 -15.55 -4.20 1.47
C LEU A 38 -15.88 -3.38 0.22
N LEU A 39 -15.87 -3.96 -0.97
CA LEU A 39 -16.12 -3.22 -2.21
C LEU A 39 -17.41 -2.40 -2.23
N PRO A 40 -18.57 -2.88 -1.73
CA PRO A 40 -19.79 -2.06 -1.69
C PRO A 40 -19.67 -0.84 -0.77
N VAL A 41 -18.79 -0.91 0.24
CA VAL A 41 -18.51 0.17 1.19
C VAL A 41 -17.50 1.15 0.59
N LEU A 42 -16.42 0.64 0.00
CA LEU A 42 -15.36 1.45 -0.62
C LEU A 42 -15.79 2.11 -1.93
N PHE A 43 -16.66 1.46 -2.70
CA PHE A 43 -17.17 1.93 -3.99
C PHE A 43 -18.70 1.82 -4.06
N PRO A 44 -19.45 2.67 -3.33
CA PRO A 44 -20.91 2.64 -3.36
C PRO A 44 -21.45 2.88 -4.78
N LYS A 45 -22.52 2.18 -5.15
CA LYS A 45 -23.06 2.20 -6.53
C LYS A 45 -23.43 3.60 -7.07
N LYS A 46 -23.77 4.54 -6.20
CA LYS A 46 -24.17 5.92 -6.56
C LYS A 46 -23.00 6.91 -6.55
N SER A 47 -21.83 6.48 -6.10
CA SER A 47 -20.66 7.34 -5.96
C SER A 47 -19.78 7.23 -7.20
N PRO A 48 -19.36 8.36 -7.81
CA PRO A 48 -18.37 8.35 -8.87
C PRO A 48 -17.02 7.82 -8.35
N ILE A 49 -16.32 7.10 -9.21
CA ILE A 49 -14.93 6.69 -8.97
C ILE A 49 -14.06 7.60 -9.82
N TYR A 50 -13.02 8.16 -9.22
CA TYR A 50 -12.05 9.03 -9.89
C TYR A 50 -10.70 8.34 -10.01
N GLN A 51 -9.97 8.69 -11.06
CA GLN A 51 -8.56 8.38 -11.20
C GLN A 51 -7.75 9.66 -11.32
N LEU A 52 -6.70 9.76 -10.53
CA LEU A 52 -5.66 10.79 -10.66
C LEU A 52 -4.41 10.15 -11.23
N LYS A 53 -3.68 10.88 -12.05
CA LYS A 53 -2.42 10.40 -12.66
C LYS A 53 -1.34 11.44 -12.45
N THR A 54 -0.16 10.97 -12.10
CA THR A 54 1.03 11.78 -11.89
C THR A 54 2.01 11.61 -13.06
N ARG A 55 2.96 12.53 -13.19
CA ARG A 55 3.96 12.51 -14.27
C ARG A 55 4.91 11.31 -14.18
N ASP A 56 5.15 10.81 -12.98
CA ASP A 56 5.99 9.64 -12.70
C ASP A 56 5.30 8.30 -13.06
N ARG A 57 4.14 8.34 -13.71
CA ARG A 57 3.32 7.17 -14.09
C ARG A 57 2.70 6.45 -12.90
N SER A 58 2.55 7.12 -11.78
CA SER A 58 1.68 6.64 -10.71
C SER A 58 0.22 7.03 -10.99
N SER A 59 -0.72 6.21 -10.53
CA SER A 59 -2.15 6.49 -10.62
C SER A 59 -2.82 6.18 -9.30
N PHE A 60 -3.85 6.95 -8.97
CA PHE A 60 -4.56 6.90 -7.70
C PHE A 60 -6.04 6.69 -7.99
N VAL A 61 -6.67 5.80 -7.24
CA VAL A 61 -8.10 5.52 -7.32
C VAL A 61 -8.77 6.16 -6.11
N ALA A 62 -9.73 7.02 -6.37
CA ALA A 62 -10.44 7.78 -5.36
C ALA A 62 -11.96 7.58 -5.46
N CYS A 63 -12.64 7.62 -4.32
CA CYS A 63 -14.10 7.60 -4.22
C CYS A 63 -14.52 8.33 -2.94
N ASN A 64 -15.65 9.05 -2.97
CA ASN A 64 -16.19 9.79 -1.82
C ASN A 64 -15.18 10.71 -1.13
N GLY A 65 -14.45 11.53 -1.89
CA GLY A 65 -13.50 12.46 -1.29
C GLY A 65 -12.26 11.80 -0.68
N GLN A 66 -11.97 10.52 -0.97
CA GLN A 66 -10.83 9.81 -0.40
C GLN A 66 -10.02 9.09 -1.48
N VAL A 67 -8.70 9.18 -1.40
CA VAL A 67 -7.79 8.30 -2.15
C VAL A 67 -7.69 6.97 -1.41
N LEU A 68 -8.11 5.90 -2.09
CA LEU A 68 -8.23 4.56 -1.50
C LEU A 68 -7.05 3.68 -1.90
N PHE A 69 -6.69 3.71 -3.18
CA PHE A 69 -5.62 2.88 -3.74
C PHE A 69 -4.70 3.69 -4.63
N PHE A 70 -3.48 3.19 -4.84
CA PHE A 70 -2.55 3.70 -5.83
C PHE A 70 -1.81 2.56 -6.52
N GLN A 71 -1.26 2.84 -7.69
CA GLN A 71 -0.52 1.90 -8.52
C GLN A 71 0.59 2.66 -9.21
N HIS A 72 1.76 2.05 -9.36
CA HIS A 72 2.83 2.58 -10.21
C HIS A 72 2.91 1.80 -11.51
N ARG A 73 2.77 2.49 -12.66
CA ARG A 73 2.73 1.87 -13.99
C ARG A 73 1.70 0.73 -14.02
N ASP A 74 2.11 -0.46 -14.44
CA ASP A 74 1.30 -1.68 -14.49
C ASP A 74 1.62 -2.64 -13.32
N GLY A 75 2.25 -2.14 -12.25
CA GLY A 75 2.54 -2.91 -11.04
C GLY A 75 1.29 -3.24 -10.21
N PRO A 76 1.42 -3.80 -9.01
CA PRO A 76 0.26 -4.09 -8.16
C PRO A 76 -0.41 -2.80 -7.65
N PHE A 77 -1.66 -2.95 -7.23
CA PHE A 77 -2.36 -1.92 -6.46
C PHE A 77 -1.92 -1.96 -4.99
N TYR A 78 -1.86 -0.80 -4.38
CA TYR A 78 -1.56 -0.61 -2.97
C TYR A 78 -2.73 0.14 -2.33
N PRO A 79 -3.31 -0.34 -1.22
CA PRO A 79 -4.20 0.48 -0.40
C PRO A 79 -3.41 1.65 0.19
N THR A 80 -4.03 2.78 0.48
CA THR A 80 -3.37 3.81 1.31
C THR A 80 -3.18 3.30 2.74
N ILE A 81 -2.20 3.83 3.47
CA ILE A 81 -1.99 3.48 4.89
C ILE A 81 -3.26 3.80 5.71
N LYS A 82 -3.95 4.91 5.40
CA LYS A 82 -5.23 5.29 6.03
C LYS A 82 -6.33 4.24 5.81
N LEU A 83 -6.41 3.66 4.60
CA LEU A 83 -7.35 2.59 4.31
C LEU A 83 -6.96 1.30 5.02
N LEU A 84 -5.67 0.95 4.99
CA LEU A 84 -5.14 -0.25 5.64
C LEU A 84 -5.31 -0.19 7.17
N HIS A 85 -5.24 0.98 7.80
CA HIS A 85 -5.53 1.14 9.23
C HIS A 85 -6.99 0.81 9.59
N GLN A 86 -7.93 1.03 8.68
CA GLN A 86 -9.33 0.64 8.86
C GLN A 86 -9.57 -0.84 8.57
N TYR A 87 -8.82 -1.40 7.61
CA TYR A 87 -8.96 -2.78 7.15
C TYR A 87 -7.59 -3.47 7.07
N PRO A 88 -6.99 -3.84 8.22
CA PRO A 88 -5.60 -4.32 8.29
C PRO A 88 -5.35 -5.64 7.56
N ASN A 89 -6.41 -6.42 7.32
CA ASN A 89 -6.34 -7.72 6.65
C ASN A 89 -6.33 -7.61 5.12
N LEU A 90 -6.30 -6.40 4.54
CA LEU A 90 -6.23 -6.23 3.08
C LEU A 90 -4.92 -6.73 2.48
N LEU A 91 -3.82 -6.67 3.25
CA LEU A 91 -2.50 -7.14 2.83
C LEU A 91 -1.93 -8.13 3.86
N PRO A 92 -1.04 -9.06 3.42
CA PRO A 92 -0.24 -9.87 4.33
C PRO A 92 0.56 -9.02 5.31
N ARG A 93 0.56 -9.43 6.59
CA ARG A 93 1.17 -8.71 7.69
C ARG A 93 2.60 -9.19 7.94
N PHE A 94 3.55 -8.27 7.80
CA PHE A 94 4.94 -8.45 8.18
C PHE A 94 5.24 -7.52 9.35
N GLN A 95 5.85 -8.05 10.40
CA GLN A 95 6.24 -7.31 11.59
C GLN A 95 7.76 -7.24 11.65
N VAL A 96 8.29 -6.03 11.79
CA VAL A 96 9.70 -5.78 12.11
C VAL A 96 9.89 -5.61 13.62
N ASP A 97 11.12 -5.79 14.09
CA ASP A 97 11.47 -5.46 15.47
C ASP A 97 11.43 -3.95 15.75
N ARG A 98 11.53 -3.61 17.04
CA ARG A 98 11.52 -2.22 17.51
C ARG A 98 12.68 -1.38 16.98
N GLY A 99 13.84 -1.99 16.69
CA GLY A 99 15.04 -1.30 16.22
C GLY A 99 14.88 -0.76 14.79
N ALA A 100 14.06 -1.43 13.98
CA ALA A 100 13.77 -1.04 12.60
C ALA A 100 12.80 0.15 12.46
N ILE A 101 11.98 0.45 13.48
CA ILE A 101 10.87 1.43 13.42
C ILE A 101 11.31 2.77 12.82
N LYS A 102 12.38 3.38 13.35
CA LYS A 102 12.84 4.70 12.91
C LYS A 102 13.26 4.72 11.43
N PHE A 103 13.80 3.60 10.94
CA PHE A 103 14.29 3.48 9.57
C PHE A 103 13.12 3.27 8.61
N VAL A 104 12.14 2.46 8.98
CA VAL A 104 10.90 2.26 8.22
C VAL A 104 10.15 3.57 8.05
N LEU A 105 9.99 4.34 9.14
CA LEU A 105 9.38 5.68 9.11
C LEU A 105 10.22 6.75 8.38
N SER A 106 11.43 6.40 7.91
CA SER A 106 12.25 7.24 7.05
C SER A 106 12.26 6.74 5.59
N GLY A 107 11.41 5.76 5.26
CA GLY A 107 11.32 5.16 3.93
C GLY A 107 12.50 4.26 3.55
N ALA A 108 13.19 3.68 4.53
CA ALA A 108 14.22 2.68 4.29
C ALA A 108 13.60 1.33 3.88
N ASP A 109 14.29 0.61 2.99
CA ASP A 109 13.95 -0.77 2.66
C ASP A 109 14.14 -1.68 3.88
N ILE A 110 13.39 -2.78 3.92
CA ILE A 110 13.43 -3.73 5.02
C ILE A 110 14.40 -4.85 4.65
N MET A 111 15.47 -4.95 5.44
CA MET A 111 16.49 -5.98 5.31
C MET A 111 15.98 -7.31 5.88
N CYS A 112 16.41 -8.43 5.31
CA CYS A 112 16.02 -9.77 5.78
C CYS A 112 16.25 -9.98 7.29
N PRO A 113 17.38 -9.54 7.90
CA PRO A 113 17.56 -9.61 9.36
C PRO A 113 16.48 -8.91 10.19
N GLY A 114 15.85 -7.86 9.65
CA GLY A 114 14.74 -7.16 10.31
C GLY A 114 13.41 -7.93 10.26
N LEU A 115 13.33 -8.99 9.46
CA LEU A 115 12.15 -9.87 9.29
C LEU A 115 12.36 -11.27 9.89
N THR A 116 13.56 -11.56 10.39
CA THR A 116 13.95 -12.85 10.99
C THR A 116 14.45 -12.72 12.42
N SER A 117 14.49 -11.50 12.97
CA SER A 117 14.87 -11.25 14.37
C SER A 117 13.81 -11.78 15.35
N PRO A 118 14.13 -11.93 16.65
CA PRO A 118 13.18 -12.49 17.63
C PRO A 118 11.86 -11.74 17.76
N GLY A 119 11.84 -10.43 17.46
CA GLY A 119 10.64 -9.59 17.47
C GLY A 119 9.91 -9.54 16.13
N ALA A 120 10.48 -10.13 15.07
CA ALA A 120 9.92 -10.12 13.73
C ALA A 120 8.95 -11.28 13.50
N LYS A 121 7.95 -11.05 12.65
CA LYS A 121 6.95 -12.07 12.26
C LYS A 121 6.54 -11.86 10.80
N MET A 122 6.51 -12.93 10.02
CA MET A 122 5.86 -12.95 8.70
C MET A 122 4.66 -13.88 8.81
N GLU A 123 3.45 -13.33 8.85
CA GLU A 123 2.22 -14.08 9.16
C GLU A 123 1.67 -14.88 7.97
N ALA A 124 2.16 -14.63 6.77
CA ALA A 124 1.85 -15.39 5.57
C ALA A 124 3.13 -15.64 4.77
N ASP A 125 3.18 -16.79 4.11
CA ASP A 125 4.20 -17.09 3.11
C ASP A 125 3.76 -16.50 1.77
N VAL A 126 4.61 -15.65 1.21
CA VAL A 126 4.34 -14.95 -0.05
C VAL A 126 5.55 -15.00 -0.98
N ASP A 127 5.26 -14.90 -2.27
CA ASP A 127 6.23 -14.86 -3.36
C ASP A 127 6.82 -13.45 -3.54
N VAL A 128 7.85 -13.35 -4.39
CA VAL A 128 8.44 -12.09 -4.85
C VAL A 128 7.39 -11.25 -5.61
N GLY A 129 7.40 -9.92 -5.39
CA GLY A 129 6.49 -8.97 -6.03
C GLY A 129 5.15 -8.81 -5.32
N THR A 130 5.01 -9.37 -4.11
CA THR A 130 3.77 -9.31 -3.33
C THR A 130 3.73 -8.05 -2.47
N PRO A 131 2.66 -7.22 -2.56
CA PRO A 131 2.43 -6.13 -1.62
C PRO A 131 2.21 -6.63 -0.19
N VAL A 132 2.89 -6.00 0.77
CA VAL A 132 2.82 -6.37 2.19
C VAL A 132 2.62 -5.14 3.07
N ALA A 133 1.96 -5.33 4.20
CA ALA A 133 1.81 -4.34 5.25
C ALA A 133 2.92 -4.51 6.30
N ILE A 134 3.68 -3.45 6.56
CA ILE A 134 4.77 -3.45 7.54
C ILE A 134 4.28 -2.87 8.86
N PHE A 135 4.27 -3.70 9.89
CA PHE A 135 3.98 -3.36 11.27
C PHE A 135 5.25 -3.42 12.10
N ALA A 136 5.19 -2.92 13.33
CA ALA A 136 6.26 -3.10 14.30
C ALA A 136 5.76 -3.79 15.55
N GLU A 137 6.69 -4.46 16.23
CA GLU A 137 6.45 -5.09 17.52
C GLU A 137 5.82 -4.08 18.51
N GLY A 138 4.64 -4.46 19.06
CA GLY A 138 3.89 -3.63 20.00
C GLY A 138 3.12 -2.47 19.36
N LYS A 139 2.94 -2.45 18.03
CA LYS A 139 2.12 -1.48 17.30
C LYS A 139 0.95 -2.16 16.61
N GLU A 140 -0.22 -1.57 16.77
CA GLU A 140 -1.47 -2.05 16.17
C GLU A 140 -1.56 -1.69 14.68
N HIS A 141 -1.16 -0.46 14.34
CA HIS A 141 -1.25 0.09 12.99
C HIS A 141 0.02 -0.12 12.16
N ALA A 142 -0.17 -0.24 10.84
CA ALA A 142 0.92 -0.38 9.89
C ALA A 142 1.75 0.92 9.82
N LEU A 143 3.06 0.77 9.79
CA LEU A 143 4.02 1.86 9.63
C LEU A 143 4.32 2.14 8.17
N ALA A 144 4.25 1.12 7.31
CA ALA A 144 4.58 1.23 5.91
C ALA A 144 3.88 0.18 5.06
N LEU A 145 3.95 0.39 3.75
CA LEU A 145 3.63 -0.55 2.69
C LEU A 145 4.94 -0.94 2.01
N GLY A 146 5.07 -2.21 1.69
CA GLY A 146 6.23 -2.73 0.99
C GLY A 146 5.86 -3.67 -0.16
N GLU A 147 6.85 -3.99 -0.98
CA GLU A 147 6.79 -5.04 -2.00
C GLU A 147 7.94 -6.02 -1.77
N THR A 148 7.64 -7.31 -1.66
CA THR A 148 8.67 -8.34 -1.47
C THR A 148 9.60 -8.38 -2.69
N VAL A 149 10.92 -8.39 -2.45
CA VAL A 149 11.94 -8.63 -3.49
C VAL A 149 12.62 -9.98 -3.31
N MET A 150 12.33 -10.67 -2.21
CA MET A 150 12.66 -12.07 -1.94
C MET A 150 11.40 -12.78 -1.46
N SER A 151 11.27 -14.07 -1.76
CA SER A 151 10.21 -14.90 -1.20
C SER A 151 10.36 -14.98 0.33
N THR A 152 9.27 -15.23 1.05
CA THR A 152 9.35 -15.45 2.51
C THR A 152 10.25 -16.62 2.90
N GLU A 153 10.34 -17.64 2.07
CA GLU A 153 11.29 -18.75 2.24
C GLU A 153 12.74 -18.24 2.16
N ASP A 154 13.07 -17.50 1.10
CA ASP A 154 14.41 -16.95 0.89
C ASP A 154 14.80 -15.93 1.95
N ILE A 155 13.86 -15.09 2.42
CA ILE A 155 14.10 -14.14 3.51
C ILE A 155 14.59 -14.88 4.76
N ARG A 156 13.93 -15.99 5.13
CA ARG A 156 14.32 -16.81 6.29
C ARG A 156 15.65 -17.52 6.07
N LYS A 157 15.87 -18.07 4.87
CA LYS A 157 17.03 -18.91 4.55
C LYS A 157 18.31 -18.10 4.32
N ILE A 158 18.23 -17.04 3.52
CA ILE A 158 19.37 -16.20 3.13
C ILE A 158 19.73 -15.26 4.27
N ASN A 159 18.72 -14.67 4.92
CA ASN A 159 18.86 -13.75 6.04
C ASN A 159 19.89 -12.63 5.81
N LYS A 160 19.96 -12.13 4.58
CA LYS A 160 20.87 -11.07 4.14
C LYS A 160 20.19 -10.26 3.03
N ASP A 161 20.67 -9.04 2.83
CA ASP A 161 20.20 -8.11 1.79
C ASP A 161 18.75 -7.64 2.00
N VAL A 162 18.20 -6.91 1.02
CA VAL A 162 16.85 -6.36 1.07
C VAL A 162 15.85 -7.49 0.83
N GLY A 163 14.91 -7.69 1.75
CA GLY A 163 13.80 -8.63 1.59
C GLY A 163 12.53 -7.97 1.08
N VAL A 164 12.28 -6.72 1.50
CA VAL A 164 11.10 -5.93 1.11
C VAL A 164 11.52 -4.50 0.77
N LYS A 165 11.12 -4.01 -0.40
CA LYS A 165 11.28 -2.60 -0.77
C LYS A 165 10.18 -1.75 -0.16
N SER A 166 10.54 -0.58 0.36
CA SER A 166 9.58 0.39 0.87
C SER A 166 8.85 1.09 -0.28
N ILE A 167 7.52 1.17 -0.18
CA ILE A 167 6.65 1.80 -1.19
C ILE A 167 6.04 3.10 -0.68
N SER A 168 5.50 3.10 0.55
CA SER A 168 4.94 4.26 1.23
C SER A 168 5.03 4.03 2.73
N TYR A 169 5.15 5.09 3.52
CA TYR A 169 5.26 5.01 4.98
C TYR A 169 4.46 6.10 5.66
N LEU A 170 4.17 5.91 6.95
CA LEU A 170 3.44 6.87 7.75
C LEU A 170 4.20 8.21 7.76
N ASP A 171 3.49 9.32 7.64
CA ASP A 171 4.06 10.68 7.50
C ASP A 171 4.86 10.95 6.21
N ASP A 172 4.71 10.12 5.17
CA ASP A 172 5.16 10.47 3.82
C ASP A 172 4.22 11.46 3.11
N GLY A 173 4.57 11.85 1.87
CA GLY A 173 3.75 12.77 1.07
C GLY A 173 2.32 12.28 0.81
N LEU A 174 2.12 10.97 0.65
CA LEU A 174 0.81 10.38 0.41
C LEU A 174 -0.04 10.36 1.69
N TRP A 175 0.59 10.16 2.85
CA TRP A 175 -0.08 10.26 4.14
C TRP A 175 -0.63 11.68 4.39
N HIS A 176 0.16 12.71 4.06
CA HIS A 176 -0.23 14.11 4.20
C HIS A 176 -1.10 14.65 3.07
N LEU A 177 -1.44 13.82 2.08
CA LEU A 177 -2.29 14.22 0.97
C LEU A 177 -3.66 14.69 1.48
N ASP A 178 -4.01 15.94 1.14
CA ASP A 178 -5.32 16.53 1.41
C ASP A 178 -6.24 16.32 0.19
N PRO A 179 -7.28 15.48 0.32
CA PRO A 179 -8.19 15.20 -0.80
C PRO A 179 -9.09 16.39 -1.16
N ARG A 180 -9.22 17.42 -0.31
CA ARG A 180 -10.07 18.59 -0.58
C ARG A 180 -9.61 19.40 -1.79
N GLY A 181 -8.32 19.34 -2.12
CA GLY A 181 -7.76 20.00 -3.31
C GLY A 181 -8.00 19.26 -4.63
N LEU A 182 -8.55 18.03 -4.59
CA LEU A 182 -8.56 17.11 -5.73
C LEU A 182 -9.89 17.11 -6.52
N ASN A 183 -10.92 17.84 -6.09
CA ASN A 183 -12.25 17.87 -6.72
C ASN A 183 -12.86 16.47 -6.95
N ILE A 184 -12.74 15.59 -5.95
CA ILE A 184 -13.21 14.18 -5.97
C ILE A 184 -14.41 13.94 -5.03
N ASN A 185 -15.16 15.01 -4.73
CA ASN A 185 -16.37 14.98 -3.91
C ASN A 185 -17.61 14.62 -4.73
#